data_AF-A0A953QZZ5-F1
#
_entry.id   AF-A0A953QZZ5-F1
#
_cell.length_a   1.000
_cell.length_b   1.000
_cell.length_c   1.000
_cell.angle_alpha   90.00
_cell.angle_beta   90.00
_cell.angle_gamma   90.00
#
_symmetry.space_group_name_H-M   'P 1'
#
loop_
_entity.id
_entity.type
_entity.pdbx_description
1 polymer ?
#
loop_
_entity_poly.entity_id
_entity_poly.type
_entity_poly.pdbx_seq_one_letter_code
_entity_poly.pdbx_strand_id
1 'polypeptide(L)' 'MQQKHHPALSSYRFKRAKTDGLIEVLNEGSYVMAEYSERTGVVKWQRVVLAAQKEKIEKWLGEHYPVQG' A
#
# COMPACT_ATOMS: atom_id res chain seq x y z
N MET A 1 -12.59 6.38 -26.53
CA MET A 1 -11.59 6.87 -25.56
C MET A 1 -11.42 5.82 -24.47
N GLN A 2 -10.27 5.15 -24.39
CA GLN A 2 -9.99 4.31 -23.22
C GLN A 2 -9.63 5.26 -22.07
N GLN A 3 -10.58 5.48 -21.16
CA GLN A 3 -10.23 6.09 -19.87
C GLN A 3 -9.25 5.13 -19.21
N LYS A 4 -7.98 5.53 -19.16
CA LYS A 4 -6.97 4.86 -18.33
C LYS A 4 -7.42 5.02 -16.89
N HIS A 5 -8.25 4.09 -16.42
CA HIS A 5 -8.69 4.02 -15.04
C HIS A 5 -7.47 3.73 -14.19
N HIS A 6 -6.80 4.78 -13.73
CA HIS A 6 -5.80 4.66 -12.71
C HIS A 6 -6.56 4.28 -11.43
N PRO A 7 -6.28 3.12 -10.80
CA PRO A 7 -6.94 2.76 -9.56
C PRO A 7 -6.79 3.91 -8.56
N ALA A 8 -7.92 4.37 -8.04
CA ALA A 8 -7.94 5.37 -6.98
C ALA A 8 -7.41 4.73 -5.69
N LEU A 9 -7.06 5.55 -4.69
CA LEU A 9 -6.63 5.02 -3.38
C LEU A 9 -7.73 4.10 -2.77
N SER A 10 -9.00 4.39 -3.06
CA SER A 10 -10.17 3.58 -2.67
C SER A 10 -10.19 2.17 -3.28
N SER A 11 -9.46 1.93 -4.37
CA SER A 11 -9.28 0.61 -4.98
C SER A 11 -8.26 -0.26 -4.23
N TYR A 12 -7.59 0.30 -3.21
CA TYR A 12 -6.66 -0.42 -2.35
C TYR A 12 -7.27 -0.69 -0.99
N ARG A 13 -6.97 -1.86 -0.44
CA ARG A 13 -7.29 -2.25 0.93
C ARG A 13 -6.01 -2.42 1.72
N PHE A 14 -6.07 -2.06 2.99
CA PHE A 14 -4.94 -2.12 3.91
C PHE A 14 -5.32 -3.03 5.06
N LYS A 15 -4.50 -4.05 5.32
CA LYS A 15 -4.75 -4.95 6.45
C LYS A 15 -3.44 -5.30 7.14
N ARG A 16 -3.50 -5.45 8.46
CA ARG A 16 -2.38 -5.97 9.25
C ARG A 16 -2.20 -7.46 8.89
N ALA A 17 -0.98 -7.83 8.50
CA ALA A 17 -0.63 -9.22 8.24
C ALA A 17 -0.60 -10.00 9.57
N LYS A 18 -0.55 -11.34 9.48
CA LYS A 18 -0.33 -12.19 10.66
C LYS A 18 1.07 -11.98 11.26
N THR A 19 2.02 -11.59 10.42
CA THR A 19 3.36 -11.22 10.85
C THR A 19 3.31 -9.85 11.50
N ASP A 20 3.83 -9.77 12.72
CA ASP A 20 3.74 -8.57 13.53
C ASP A 20 4.42 -7.37 12.85
N GLY A 21 3.77 -6.20 12.93
CA GLY A 21 4.24 -4.95 12.36
C GLY A 21 4.31 -4.88 10.82
N LEU A 22 3.64 -5.79 10.09
CA LEU A 22 3.49 -5.69 8.62
C LEU A 22 2.05 -5.34 8.23
N ILE A 23 1.92 -4.40 7.30
CA ILE A 23 0.66 -4.02 6.66
C ILE A 23 0.71 -4.44 5.19
N GLU A 24 -0.23 -5.28 4.75
CA GLU A 24 -0.42 -5.63 3.35
C GLU A 24 -1.28 -4.59 2.65
N VAL A 25 -0.79 -4.09 1.51
CA VAL A 25 -1.55 -3.28 0.56
C VAL A 25 -2.10 -4.19 -0.52
N LEU A 26 -3.42 -4.33 -0.59
CA LEU A 26 -4.10 -5.19 -1.55
C LEU A 26 -4.86 -4.38 -2.59
N ASN A 27 -4.95 -4.89 -3.80
CA ASN A 27 -5.88 -4.35 -4.80
C ASN A 27 -7.32 -4.85 -4.60
N GLU A 28 -8.22 -4.42 -5.48
CA GLU A 28 -9.63 -4.85 -5.53
C GLU A 28 -9.76 -6.38 -5.58
N GLY A 29 -8.89 -7.04 -6.35
CA GLY A 29 -8.83 -8.50 -6.47
C GLY A 29 -8.26 -9.25 -5.24
N SER A 30 -7.91 -8.55 -4.16
CA SER A 30 -7.25 -9.12 -2.96
C SER A 30 -5.83 -9.64 -3.21
N TYR A 31 -5.16 -9.16 -4.26
CA TYR A 31 -3.76 -9.47 -4.50
C TYR A 31 -2.87 -8.47 -3.77
N VAL A 32 -1.81 -8.98 -3.12
CA VAL A 32 -0.80 -8.15 -2.45
C VAL A 32 0.00 -7.38 -3.51
N MET A 33 0.00 -6.06 -3.34
CA MET A 33 0.72 -5.11 -4.19
C MET A 33 2.01 -4.65 -3.52
N ALA A 34 1.97 -4.47 -2.20
CA ALA A 34 3.11 -4.09 -1.38
C ALA A 34 2.92 -4.52 0.08
N GLU A 35 4.02 -4.52 0.82
CA GLU A 35 4.06 -4.69 2.27
C GLU A 35 4.73 -3.46 2.89
N TYR A 36 4.10 -2.88 3.89
CA TYR A 36 4.63 -1.79 4.70
C TYR A 36 5.04 -2.30 6.07
N SER A 37 6.21 -1.88 6.54
CA SER A 37 6.69 -2.22 7.87
C SER A 37 6.48 -1.06 8.83
N GLU A 38 5.61 -1.23 9.81
CA GLU A 38 5.41 -0.26 10.90
C GLU A 38 6.62 -0.11 11.82
N ARG A 39 7.58 -1.04 11.75
CA ARG A 39 8.84 -0.92 12.50
C ARG A 39 9.83 0.03 11.83
N THR A 40 9.78 0.17 10.51
CA THR A 40 10.83 0.86 9.74
C THR A 40 10.30 1.98 8.85
N GLY A 41 8.98 2.04 8.62
CA GLY A 41 8.37 2.95 7.66
C GLY A 41 8.59 2.56 6.19
N VAL A 42 9.22 1.42 5.92
CA VAL A 42 9.59 1.02 4.55
C VAL A 42 8.42 0.29 3.87
N VAL A 43 8.10 0.71 2.63
CA VAL A 43 7.21 -0.01 1.72
C VAL A 43 8.02 -0.86 0.74
N LYS A 44 7.71 -2.16 0.66
CA LYS A 44 8.27 -3.10 -0.30
C LYS A 44 7.22 -3.44 -1.35
N TRP A 45 7.39 -2.93 -2.56
CA TRP A 45 6.50 -3.18 -3.69
C TRP A 45 6.76 -4.55 -4.32
N GLN A 46 5.73 -5.38 -4.41
CA GLN A 46 5.77 -6.70 -5.04
C GLN A 46 5.25 -6.68 -6.49
N ARG A 47 4.57 -5.59 -6.88
CA ARG A 47 4.00 -5.39 -8.22
C ARG A 47 4.35 -4.01 -8.76
N VAL A 48 4.37 -3.89 -10.09
CA VAL A 48 4.61 -2.61 -10.77
C VAL A 48 3.38 -1.72 -10.61
N VAL A 49 3.62 -0.52 -10.07
CA VAL A 49 2.62 0.53 -9.82
C VAL A 49 3.23 1.85 -10.25
N LEU A 50 2.40 2.75 -10.76
CA LEU A 50 2.84 4.08 -11.19
C LEU A 50 3.42 4.86 -10.00
N ALA A 51 4.51 5.61 -10.22
CA ALA A 51 5.18 6.36 -9.16
C ALA A 51 4.22 7.28 -8.36
N ALA A 52 3.35 8.01 -9.06
CA ALA A 52 2.36 8.89 -8.43
C ALA A 52 1.32 8.14 -7.56
N GLN A 53 1.05 6.86 -7.83
CA GLN A 53 0.20 6.04 -6.97
C GLN A 53 0.97 5.51 -5.77
N LYS A 54 2.24 5.12 -5.97
CA LYS A 54 3.12 4.69 -4.88
C LYS A 54 3.25 5.76 -3.81
N GLU A 55 3.52 7.00 -4.21
CA GLU A 55 3.66 8.14 -3.30
C GLU A 55 2.39 8.39 -2.47
N LYS A 56 1.21 8.31 -3.09
CA LYS A 56 -0.08 8.45 -2.38
C LYS A 56 -0.30 7.35 -1.36
N ILE A 57 0.04 6.11 -1.71
CA ILE A 57 -0.10 4.95 -0.83
C ILE A 57 0.88 5.03 0.33
N GLU A 58 2.15 5.35 0.04
CA GLU A 58 3.21 5.52 1.05
C GLU A 58 2.87 6.62 2.05
N LYS A 59 2.38 7.77 1.58
CA LYS A 59 1.91 8.85 2.44
C LYS A 59 0.74 8.40 3.33
N TRP A 60 -0.28 7.77 2.74
CA TRP A 60 -1.44 7.30 3.50
C TRP A 60 -1.06 6.27 4.56
N LEU A 61 -0.13 5.35 4.25
CA LEU A 61 0.40 4.36 5.18
C LEU A 61 1.10 5.04 6.37
N GLY A 62 1.97 6.01 6.13
CA GLY A 62 2.67 6.73 7.20
C GLY A 62 1.72 7.53 8.10
N GLU A 63 0.61 8.04 7.56
CA GLU A 63 -0.41 8.76 8.32
C GLU A 63 -1.30 7.83 9.18
N HIS A 64 -1.59 6.60 8.70
CA HIS A 64 -2.54 5.69 9.36
C HIS A 64 -1.87 4.59 10.19
N TYR A 65 -0.63 4.26 9.88
CA TYR A 65 0.17 3.24 10.54
C TYR A 65 1.53 3.85 10.91
N PRO A 66 1.57 4.73 11.93
CA PRO A 66 2.79 5.43 12.29
C PRO A 66 3.88 4.44 12.73
N VAL A 67 5.13 4.80 12.45
CA VAL A 67 6.27 3.96 12.80
C VAL A 67 6.35 3.82 14.32
N GLN A 68 6.30 2.58 14.80
CA GLN A 68 6.45 2.25 16.22
C GLN A 68 7.94 1.98 16.46
N GLY A 69 8.63 3.00 16.94
CA GLY A 69 10.05 2.96 17.33
C GLY A 69 10.29 2.25 18.66
#